data_AF-A0A450SCW9-F1
#
_entry.id   AF-A0A450SCW9-F1
#
_cell.length_a   1.000
_cell.length_b   1.000
_cell.length_c   1.000
_cell.angle_alpha   90.00
_cell.angle_beta   90.00
_cell.angle_gamma   90.00
#
_symmetry.space_group_name_H-M   'P 1'
#
loop_
_entity.id
_entity.type
_entity.pdbx_description
1 polymer ?
#
loop_
_entity_poly.entity_id
_entity_poly.type
_entity_poly.pdbx_seq_one_letter_code
_entity_poly.pdbx_strand_id
1 'polypeptide(L)'
;MRVLEMSSIECCEVTLIKPVGEGLRVCIDFIDALSPREGVMVGNTGHGYIMVLSENVSTETYPARPFRVNAGAIHQYLLLQGGKTCYLSELNAGDNVPVFSVDKERPISVGRIKIERRELLRIECKVSDKILSSTMQASDSVHFFCEDKTVDVISLNVGDKIACCIDNPGRHLGERRNEYIDEK
;
A
#
# COMPACT_ATOMS: atom_id res chain seq x y z
N MET A 1 26.92 3.23 -10.28
CA MET A 1 25.57 3.59 -9.79
C MET A 1 24.85 2.28 -9.52
N ARG A 2 24.77 1.83 -8.26
CA ARG A 2 24.05 0.59 -7.94
C ARG A 2 22.57 0.87 -8.16
N VAL A 3 22.01 0.24 -9.20
CA VAL A 3 20.57 0.06 -9.33
C VAL A 3 20.15 -0.66 -8.05
N LEU A 4 19.36 -0.01 -7.21
CA LEU A 4 18.71 -0.70 -6.09
C LEU A 4 17.91 -1.83 -6.74
N GLU A 5 18.24 -3.08 -6.39
CA GLU A 5 17.48 -4.24 -6.82
C GLU A 5 16.00 -3.96 -6.53
N MET A 6 15.17 -4.13 -7.54
CA MET A 6 13.72 -4.09 -7.41
C MET A 6 13.36 -4.94 -6.20
N SER A 7 12.75 -4.33 -5.19
CA SER A 7 12.43 -5.04 -3.96
C SER A 7 11.61 -6.27 -4.31
N SER A 8 12.08 -7.46 -3.94
CA SER A 8 11.37 -8.70 -4.24
C SER A 8 9.98 -8.63 -3.63
N ILE A 9 8.95 -8.67 -4.48
CA ILE A 9 7.57 -8.79 -4.01
C ILE A 9 7.41 -10.22 -3.50
N GLU A 10 7.12 -10.34 -2.22
CA GLU A 10 6.94 -11.60 -1.50
C GLU A 10 5.53 -11.66 -0.94
N CYS A 11 5.11 -12.83 -0.46
CA CYS A 11 3.85 -12.96 0.26
C CYS A 11 4.09 -12.95 1.77
N CYS A 12 3.32 -12.14 2.48
CA CYS A 12 3.22 -12.14 3.94
C CYS A 12 1.89 -12.77 4.37
N GLU A 13 1.91 -13.44 5.53
CA GLU A 13 0.72 -14.06 6.12
C GLU A 13 0.03 -13.06 7.05
N VAL A 14 -1.26 -12.84 6.88
CA VAL A 14 -2.07 -11.97 7.74
C VAL A 14 -2.19 -12.59 9.13
N THR A 15 -1.75 -11.86 10.16
CA THR A 15 -1.78 -12.31 11.56
C THR A 15 -2.79 -11.56 12.41
N LEU A 16 -3.20 -10.36 12.00
CA LEU A 16 -4.21 -9.56 12.70
C LEU A 16 -5.03 -8.76 11.71
N ILE A 17 -6.35 -8.73 11.94
CA ILE A 17 -7.28 -7.77 11.35
C ILE A 17 -8.09 -7.18 12.48
N LYS A 18 -8.02 -5.86 12.68
CA LYS A 18 -8.64 -5.19 13.83
C LYS A 18 -9.29 -3.86 13.42
N PRO A 19 -10.59 -3.64 13.69
CA PRO A 19 -11.18 -2.31 13.59
C PRO A 19 -10.48 -1.30 14.49
N VAL A 20 -10.14 -0.14 13.93
CA VAL A 20 -9.50 0.98 14.67
C VAL A 20 -10.36 2.25 14.66
N GLY A 21 -11.59 2.16 14.17
CA GLY A 21 -12.59 3.23 14.15
C GLY A 21 -12.46 4.16 12.94
N GLU A 22 -13.17 5.28 12.99
CA GLU A 22 -13.20 6.26 11.92
C GLU A 22 -11.93 7.12 11.86
N GLY A 23 -11.34 7.25 10.67
CA GLY A 23 -10.18 8.10 10.44
C GLY A 23 -10.09 8.63 9.01
N LEU A 24 -9.10 9.48 8.74
CA LEU A 24 -8.83 9.99 7.39
C LEU A 24 -8.04 8.96 6.58
N ARG A 25 -8.52 8.69 5.37
CA ARG A 25 -7.85 7.84 4.39
C ARG A 25 -7.56 8.60 3.10
N VAL A 26 -6.54 8.17 2.37
CA VAL A 26 -6.11 8.71 1.09
C VAL A 26 -6.50 7.76 -0.04
N CYS A 27 -7.18 8.30 -1.05
CA CYS A 27 -7.26 7.70 -2.39
C CYS A 27 -6.32 8.43 -3.33
N ILE A 28 -5.63 7.66 -4.15
CA ILE A 28 -4.80 8.15 -5.24
C ILE A 28 -5.57 7.86 -6.54
N ASP A 29 -5.93 8.92 -7.26
CA ASP A 29 -6.43 8.81 -8.64
C ASP A 29 -5.30 9.19 -9.58
N PHE A 30 -4.90 8.24 -10.41
CA PHE A 30 -3.86 8.41 -11.43
C PHE A 30 -4.45 9.02 -12.71
N ILE A 31 -3.57 9.59 -13.55
CA ILE A 31 -3.96 10.11 -14.88
C ILE A 31 -4.11 9.03 -15.97
N ASP A 32 -3.83 7.78 -15.62
CA ASP A 32 -3.88 6.63 -16.53
C ASP A 32 -4.53 5.44 -15.82
N ALA A 33 -4.97 4.45 -16.59
CA ALA A 33 -5.50 3.20 -16.06
C ALA A 33 -4.36 2.31 -15.54
N LEU A 34 -4.62 1.62 -14.44
CA LEU A 34 -3.79 0.56 -13.92
C LEU A 34 -4.40 -0.79 -14.33
N SER A 35 -3.55 -1.77 -14.60
CA SER A 35 -3.98 -3.15 -14.79
C SER A 35 -4.48 -3.76 -13.47
N PRO A 36 -5.25 -4.86 -13.50
CA PRO A 36 -5.79 -5.48 -12.29
C PRO A 36 -4.74 -5.96 -11.27
N ARG A 37 -3.48 -6.11 -11.67
CA ARG A 37 -2.36 -6.53 -10.81
C ARG A 37 -1.38 -5.39 -10.53
N GLU A 38 -1.79 -4.17 -10.86
CA GLU A 38 -1.03 -2.95 -10.60
C GLU A 38 -1.59 -2.23 -9.37
N GLY A 39 -0.67 -1.73 -8.54
CA GLY A 39 -0.99 -1.11 -7.27
C GLY A 39 0.14 -0.27 -6.70
N VAL A 40 -0.03 0.19 -5.47
CA VAL A 40 0.98 0.93 -4.71
C VAL A 40 1.40 0.15 -3.47
N MET A 41 2.57 0.48 -2.93
CA MET A 41 3.14 -0.16 -1.74
C MET A 41 3.03 0.79 -0.56
N VAL A 42 2.28 0.40 0.48
CA VAL A 42 2.07 1.24 1.68
C VAL A 42 2.32 0.49 2.98
N GLY A 43 2.76 1.20 4.02
CA GLY A 43 3.03 0.60 5.33
C GLY A 43 2.90 1.62 6.45
N ASN A 44 2.52 1.19 7.66
CA ASN A 44 2.46 2.08 8.82
C ASN A 44 3.87 2.47 9.32
N THR A 45 4.89 1.66 9.03
CA THR A 45 6.26 1.78 9.55
C THR A 45 7.29 1.53 8.45
N GLY A 46 8.57 1.84 8.71
CA GLY A 46 9.68 1.58 7.80
C GLY A 46 10.11 0.11 7.70
N HIS A 47 9.40 -0.82 8.33
CA HIS A 47 9.71 -2.26 8.29
C HIS A 47 9.33 -2.91 6.94
N GLY A 48 8.48 -2.26 6.15
CA GLY A 48 8.06 -2.72 4.84
C GLY A 48 6.64 -2.29 4.50
N TYR A 49 6.16 -2.76 3.36
CA TYR A 49 4.96 -2.27 2.71
C TYR A 49 4.10 -3.42 2.22
N ILE A 50 2.79 -3.23 2.22
CA ILE A 50 1.79 -4.12 1.65
C ILE A 50 1.33 -3.53 0.31
N MET A 51 1.17 -4.39 -0.68
CA MET A 51 0.71 -4.00 -2.01
C MET A 51 -0.81 -3.85 -2.03
N VAL A 52 -1.28 -2.65 -2.36
CA VAL A 52 -2.72 -2.34 -2.52
C VAL A 52 -3.01 -2.16 -3.99
N LEU A 53 -3.89 -3.01 -4.51
CA LEU A 53 -4.28 -2.96 -5.91
C LEU A 53 -5.20 -1.77 -6.20
N SER A 54 -5.19 -1.41 -7.47
CA SER A 54 -6.21 -0.55 -8.06
C SER A 54 -7.61 -1.15 -7.97
N GLU A 55 -8.62 -0.27 -7.92
CA GLU A 55 -10.05 -0.60 -7.85
C GLU A 55 -10.55 -1.13 -9.21
N ASN A 56 -9.93 -2.18 -9.71
CA ASN A 56 -10.15 -2.73 -11.05
C ASN A 56 -11.37 -3.67 -11.13
N VAL A 57 -11.88 -4.12 -9.99
CA VAL A 57 -13.00 -5.06 -9.90
C VAL A 57 -14.26 -4.30 -9.47
N SER A 58 -15.35 -4.48 -10.21
CA SER A 58 -16.65 -3.99 -9.78
C SER A 58 -17.16 -4.83 -8.61
N THR A 59 -17.63 -4.18 -7.57
CA THR A 59 -18.31 -4.83 -6.44
C THR A 59 -19.82 -4.63 -6.55
N GLU A 60 -20.59 -5.21 -5.63
CA GLU A 60 -22.03 -4.92 -5.52
C GLU A 60 -22.28 -3.43 -5.21
N THR A 61 -21.31 -2.77 -4.58
CA THR A 61 -21.44 -1.39 -4.07
C THR A 61 -20.80 -0.35 -5.01
N TYR A 62 -19.76 -0.73 -5.77
CA TYR A 62 -18.95 0.22 -6.54
C TYR A 62 -18.63 -0.27 -7.96
N PRO A 63 -18.74 0.61 -8.98
CA PRO A 63 -18.19 0.31 -10.29
C PRO A 63 -16.66 0.32 -10.25
N ALA A 64 -16.02 -0.45 -11.13
CA ALA A 64 -14.56 -0.44 -11.28
C ALA A 64 -14.04 0.96 -11.66
N ARG A 65 -12.95 1.37 -11.03
CA ARG A 65 -12.20 2.59 -11.29
C ARG A 65 -10.72 2.21 -11.44
N PRO A 66 -10.30 1.73 -12.62
CA PRO A 66 -8.94 1.20 -12.84
C PRO A 66 -7.83 2.24 -12.62
N PHE A 67 -8.15 3.53 -12.59
CA PHE A 67 -7.21 4.61 -12.30
C PHE A 67 -7.07 4.92 -10.79
N ARG A 68 -7.84 4.26 -9.91
CA ARG A 68 -7.91 4.58 -8.48
C ARG A 68 -7.25 3.51 -7.63
N VAL A 69 -6.52 3.93 -6.61
CA VAL A 69 -6.11 3.07 -5.48
C VAL A 69 -6.62 3.65 -4.16
N ASN A 70 -7.29 2.83 -3.35
CA ASN A 70 -7.69 3.15 -1.98
C ASN A 70 -6.48 2.91 -1.05
N ALA A 71 -5.51 3.83 -1.05
CA ALA A 71 -4.15 3.60 -0.57
C ALA A 71 -4.01 3.36 0.94
N GLY A 72 -4.88 3.92 1.79
CA GLY A 72 -4.86 3.68 3.23
C GLY A 72 -4.92 4.95 4.08
N ALA A 73 -4.60 4.85 5.36
CA ALA A 73 -4.66 5.96 6.31
C ALA A 73 -3.58 7.01 6.06
N ILE A 74 -3.89 8.28 6.34
CA ILE A 74 -3.02 9.43 6.03
C ILE A 74 -1.57 9.34 6.55
N HIS A 75 -1.33 8.60 7.65
CA HIS A 75 -0.03 8.48 8.30
C HIS A 75 0.87 7.40 7.68
N GLN A 76 0.35 6.58 6.77
CA GLN A 76 1.14 5.50 6.19
C GLN A 76 2.21 6.05 5.26
N TYR A 77 3.36 5.39 5.24
CA TYR A 77 4.36 5.56 4.22
C TYR A 77 3.89 4.98 2.89
N LEU A 78 4.17 5.70 1.80
CA LEU A 78 4.15 5.22 0.43
C LEU A 78 5.59 4.98 -0.03
N LEU A 79 5.85 3.83 -0.64
CA LEU A 79 7.12 3.56 -1.31
C LEU A 79 7.21 4.31 -2.65
N LEU A 80 8.28 5.08 -2.80
CA LEU A 80 8.62 5.84 -3.99
C LEU A 80 9.83 5.22 -4.72
N GLN A 81 10.10 5.71 -5.93
CA GLN A 81 11.20 5.22 -6.76
C GLN A 81 12.56 5.37 -6.06
N GLY A 82 13.46 4.41 -6.29
CA GLY A 82 14.78 4.41 -5.68
C GLY A 82 14.74 4.14 -4.16
N GLY A 83 13.67 3.50 -3.69
CA GLY A 83 13.49 3.15 -2.30
C GLY A 83 13.31 4.35 -1.39
N LYS A 84 12.80 5.48 -1.89
CA LYS A 84 12.40 6.63 -1.08
C LYS A 84 11.01 6.41 -0.49
N THR A 85 10.62 7.20 0.50
CA THR A 85 9.23 7.20 1.00
C THR A 85 8.71 8.61 1.24
N CYS A 86 7.39 8.75 1.26
CA CYS A 86 6.68 9.91 1.80
C CYS A 86 5.48 9.44 2.62
N TYR A 87 4.89 10.30 3.43
CA TYR A 87 3.58 10.01 4.01
C TYR A 87 2.49 10.16 2.95
N LEU A 88 1.43 9.35 3.01
CA LEU A 88 0.28 9.49 2.11
C LEU A 88 -0.36 10.88 2.20
N SER A 89 -0.30 11.54 3.36
CA SER A 89 -0.76 12.93 3.54
C SER A 89 0.05 13.98 2.78
N GLU A 90 1.26 13.66 2.33
CA GLU A 90 2.17 14.59 1.65
C GLU A 90 1.99 14.59 0.13
N LEU A 91 1.23 13.63 -0.42
CA LEU A 91 1.00 13.52 -1.86
C LEU A 91 0.13 14.66 -2.40
N ASN A 92 0.50 15.13 -3.58
CA ASN A 92 -0.20 16.16 -4.34
C ASN A 92 -0.55 15.68 -5.75
N ALA A 93 -1.52 16.34 -6.37
CA ALA A 93 -1.73 16.19 -7.80
C ALA A 93 -0.49 16.67 -8.57
N GLY A 94 -0.09 15.92 -9.59
CA GLY A 94 1.14 16.15 -10.36
C GLY A 94 2.35 15.34 -9.88
N ASP A 95 2.32 14.77 -8.67
CA ASP A 95 3.41 13.91 -8.20
C ASP A 95 3.51 12.64 -9.05
N ASN A 96 4.75 12.18 -9.30
CA ASN A 96 4.99 10.90 -9.98
C ASN A 96 5.16 9.80 -8.94
N VAL A 97 4.25 8.83 -8.94
CA VAL A 97 4.23 7.71 -7.99
C VAL A 97 4.52 6.42 -8.76
N PRO A 98 5.44 5.57 -8.28
CA PRO A 98 5.61 4.24 -8.86
C PRO A 98 4.39 3.38 -8.61
N VAL A 99 3.90 2.76 -9.67
CA VAL A 99 2.92 1.69 -9.63
C VAL A 99 3.66 0.39 -9.89
N PHE A 100 3.41 -0.59 -9.03
CA PHE A 100 4.09 -1.87 -9.02
C PHE A 100 3.19 -2.97 -9.61
N SER A 101 3.78 -3.93 -10.29
CA SER A 101 3.27 -5.29 -10.56
C SER A 101 4.29 -6.30 -10.04
N VAL A 102 4.00 -7.60 -10.13
CA VAL A 102 4.88 -8.69 -9.63
C VAL A 102 6.34 -8.56 -10.13
N ASP A 103 6.53 -8.09 -11.35
CA ASP A 103 7.79 -8.11 -12.08
C ASP A 103 8.22 -6.73 -12.63
N LYS A 104 7.41 -5.69 -12.42
CA LYS A 104 7.64 -4.35 -13.02
C LYS A 104 7.27 -3.25 -12.05
N GLU A 105 7.93 -2.12 -12.22
CA GLU A 105 7.48 -0.83 -11.70
C GLU A 105 7.43 0.16 -12.85
N ARG A 106 6.43 1.06 -12.83
CA ARG A 106 6.39 2.20 -13.75
C ARG A 106 5.88 3.45 -13.03
N PRO A 107 6.44 4.64 -13.30
CA PRO A 107 5.90 5.87 -12.74
C PRO A 107 4.60 6.27 -13.45
N ILE A 108 3.63 6.74 -12.69
CA ILE A 108 2.41 7.38 -13.21
C ILE A 108 2.16 8.66 -12.41
N SER A 109 1.76 9.73 -13.09
CA SER A 109 1.40 10.98 -12.43
C SER A 109 0.06 10.87 -11.71
N VAL A 110 -0.02 11.46 -10.52
CA VAL A 110 -1.26 11.59 -9.75
C VAL A 110 -2.13 12.68 -10.37
N GLY A 111 -3.35 12.34 -10.74
CA GLY A 111 -4.35 13.31 -11.22
C GLY A 111 -5.09 13.98 -10.07
N ARG A 112 -5.45 13.23 -9.03
CA ARG A 112 -6.15 13.75 -7.84
C ARG A 112 -5.85 12.93 -6.60
N ILE A 113 -5.68 13.62 -5.47
CA ILE A 113 -5.71 13.03 -4.14
C ILE A 113 -7.07 13.30 -3.50
N LYS A 114 -7.73 12.25 -3.00
CA LYS A 114 -8.99 12.37 -2.26
C LYS A 114 -8.80 11.89 -0.83
N ILE A 115 -8.92 12.82 0.12
CA ILE A 115 -8.85 12.54 1.56
C ILE A 115 -10.25 12.62 2.14
N GLU A 116 -10.70 11.56 2.82
CA GLU A 116 -12.02 11.51 3.45
C GLU A 116 -12.07 10.59 4.67
N ARG A 117 -13.09 10.75 5.50
CA ARG A 117 -13.31 9.96 6.72
C ARG A 117 -13.99 8.64 6.40
N ARG A 118 -13.46 7.53 6.93
CA ARG A 118 -14.00 6.17 6.78
C ARG A 118 -13.68 5.32 7.99
N GLU A 119 -14.46 4.26 8.22
CA GLU A 119 -14.09 3.18 9.12
C GLU A 119 -12.81 2.49 8.62
N LEU A 120 -11.87 2.26 9.53
CA LEU A 120 -10.56 1.71 9.23
C LEU A 120 -10.30 0.37 9.94
N LEU A 121 -9.55 -0.49 9.27
CA LEU A 121 -9.01 -1.75 9.76
C LEU A 121 -7.48 -1.64 9.82
N ARG A 122 -6.88 -1.97 10.98
CA ARG A 122 -5.46 -2.29 11.06
C ARG A 122 -5.25 -3.74 10.65
N ILE A 123 -4.33 -3.95 9.74
CA ILE A 123 -3.89 -5.25 9.25
C ILE A 123 -2.42 -5.41 9.64
N GLU A 124 -2.08 -6.52 10.29
CA GLU A 124 -0.69 -6.92 10.52
C GLU A 124 -0.41 -8.22 9.80
N CYS A 125 0.77 -8.30 9.22
CA CYS A 125 1.22 -9.47 8.48
C CYS A 125 2.63 -9.86 8.89
N LYS A 126 2.91 -11.15 8.92
CA LYS A 126 4.23 -11.70 9.18
C LYS A 126 4.89 -12.13 7.88
N VAL A 127 6.14 -11.76 7.71
CA VAL A 127 7.01 -12.26 6.65
C VAL A 127 8.40 -12.46 7.23
N SER A 128 8.92 -13.68 7.09
CA SER A 128 10.16 -14.09 7.78
C SER A 128 10.09 -13.80 9.29
N ASP A 129 11.00 -12.97 9.81
CA ASP A 129 11.10 -12.53 11.20
C ASP A 129 10.50 -11.12 11.44
N LYS A 130 9.87 -10.52 10.42
CA LYS A 130 9.34 -9.16 10.48
C LYS A 130 7.82 -9.12 10.54
N ILE A 131 7.31 -8.07 11.19
CA ILE A 131 5.90 -7.70 11.19
C ILE A 131 5.75 -6.45 10.32
N LEU A 132 4.92 -6.56 9.30
CA LEU A 132 4.45 -5.44 8.50
C LEU A 132 3.05 -5.06 8.96
N SER A 133 2.69 -3.79 8.82
CA SER A 133 1.32 -3.38 9.11
C SER A 133 0.84 -2.29 8.17
N SER A 134 -0.47 -2.25 7.96
CA SER A 134 -1.16 -1.23 7.17
C SER A 134 -2.52 -0.90 7.78
N THR A 135 -3.06 0.27 7.46
CA THR A 135 -4.35 0.73 8.02
C THR A 135 -5.30 1.11 6.88
N MET A 136 -6.22 0.22 6.56
CA MET A 136 -7.05 0.30 5.35
C MET A 136 -8.48 0.68 5.63
N GLN A 137 -9.16 1.27 4.64
CA GLN A 137 -10.60 1.44 4.69
C GLN A 137 -11.30 0.08 4.79
N ALA A 138 -12.28 -0.05 5.66
CA ALA A 138 -13.17 -1.21 5.72
C ALA A 138 -14.17 -1.19 4.54
N SER A 139 -13.74 -1.62 3.34
CA SER A 139 -14.61 -1.69 2.16
C SER A 139 -14.12 -2.71 1.14
N ASP A 140 -15.06 -3.39 0.51
CA ASP A 140 -14.91 -4.25 -0.67
C ASP A 140 -14.14 -3.62 -1.85
N SER A 141 -13.86 -2.31 -1.84
CA SER A 141 -13.08 -1.61 -2.87
C SER A 141 -11.56 -1.66 -2.64
N VAL A 142 -11.09 -2.15 -1.49
CA VAL A 142 -9.66 -2.30 -1.17
C VAL A 142 -9.25 -3.75 -1.44
N HIS A 143 -8.29 -3.94 -2.35
CA HIS A 143 -7.88 -5.27 -2.78
C HIS A 143 -6.39 -5.51 -2.57
N PHE A 144 -6.07 -6.75 -2.23
CA PHE A 144 -4.72 -7.28 -2.13
C PHE A 144 -4.54 -8.44 -3.10
N PHE A 145 -3.29 -8.84 -3.29
CA PHE A 145 -2.93 -9.90 -4.22
C PHE A 145 -1.80 -10.77 -3.68
N CYS A 146 -1.82 -12.08 -3.90
CA CYS A 146 -0.66 -12.97 -3.73
C CYS A 146 -0.92 -14.26 -4.51
N GLU A 147 0.13 -14.88 -5.09
CA GLU A 147 0.05 -16.21 -5.72
C GLU A 147 -1.14 -16.35 -6.71
N ASP A 148 -1.33 -15.35 -7.58
CA ASP A 148 -2.40 -15.28 -8.59
C ASP A 148 -3.84 -15.16 -8.03
N LYS A 149 -3.98 -14.89 -6.73
CA LYS A 149 -5.28 -14.66 -6.07
C LYS A 149 -5.41 -13.20 -5.64
N THR A 150 -6.59 -12.64 -5.88
CA THR A 150 -7.00 -11.34 -5.39
C THR A 150 -8.03 -11.53 -4.28
N VAL A 151 -7.91 -10.74 -3.21
CA VAL A 151 -8.84 -10.75 -2.08
C VAL A 151 -9.15 -9.32 -1.68
N ASP A 152 -10.41 -9.00 -1.41
CA ASP A 152 -10.79 -7.70 -0.86
C ASP A 152 -10.64 -7.69 0.67
N VAL A 153 -10.48 -6.51 1.26
CA VAL A 153 -10.21 -6.38 2.71
C VAL A 153 -11.34 -6.89 3.60
N ILE A 154 -12.60 -6.91 3.12
CA ILE A 154 -13.75 -7.39 3.91
C ILE A 154 -13.76 -8.92 3.93
N SER A 155 -13.35 -9.56 2.85
CA SER A 155 -13.22 -11.02 2.74
C SER A 155 -11.90 -11.56 3.30
N LEU A 156 -10.96 -10.70 3.68
CA LEU A 156 -9.64 -11.07 4.18
C LEU A 156 -9.71 -11.74 5.57
N ASN A 157 -8.97 -12.82 5.77
CA ASN A 157 -8.91 -13.58 7.01
C ASN A 157 -7.46 -13.70 7.53
N VAL A 158 -7.34 -13.97 8.84
CA VAL A 158 -6.06 -14.41 9.42
C VAL A 158 -5.63 -15.73 8.77
N GLY A 159 -4.37 -15.82 8.37
CA GLY A 159 -3.80 -16.93 7.61
C GLY A 159 -3.81 -16.71 6.09
N ASP A 160 -4.55 -15.71 5.58
CA ASP A 160 -4.47 -15.35 4.17
C ASP A 160 -3.10 -14.75 3.84
N LYS A 161 -2.66 -14.94 2.60
CA LYS A 161 -1.41 -14.37 2.11
C LYS A 161 -1.67 -13.17 1.22
N ILE A 162 -0.89 -12.11 1.40
CA ILE A 162 -0.94 -10.90 0.57
C ILE A 162 0.46 -10.42 0.20
N ALA A 163 0.59 -9.72 -0.92
CA ALA A 163 1.85 -9.26 -1.47
C ALA A 163 2.42 -8.11 -0.63
N CYS A 164 3.72 -8.16 -0.43
CA CYS A 164 4.47 -7.20 0.36
C CYS A 164 5.87 -7.00 -0.18
N CYS A 165 6.52 -5.96 0.34
CA CYS A 165 7.91 -5.64 0.14
C CYS A 165 8.53 -5.39 1.51
N ILE A 166 9.57 -6.13 1.86
CA ILE A 166 10.32 -5.92 3.11
C ILE A 166 11.23 -4.70 2.97
N ASP A 167 11.32 -3.90 4.03
CA ASP A 167 12.30 -2.81 4.12
C ASP A 167 12.99 -2.83 5.49
N ASN A 168 13.94 -1.93 5.71
CA ASN A 168 14.55 -1.73 7.02
C ASN A 168 14.25 -0.32 7.53
N PRO A 169 13.85 -0.16 8.81
CA PRO A 169 13.61 1.15 9.41
C PRO A 169 14.90 1.98 9.45
N GLY A 170 14.76 3.28 9.74
CA GLY A 170 15.86 4.24 9.64
C GLY A 170 15.68 5.19 8.46
N ARG A 171 14.53 5.86 8.35
CA ARG A 171 14.29 6.86 7.31
C ARG A 171 14.11 8.23 7.93
N HIS A 172 14.85 9.23 7.45
CA HIS A 172 14.68 10.62 7.82
C HIS A 172 14.36 11.41 6.54
N LEU A 173 13.21 12.08 6.50
CA LEU A 173 12.71 12.81 5.32
C LEU A 173 12.67 11.94 4.04
N GLY A 174 12.24 10.69 4.17
CA GLY A 174 12.10 9.76 3.03
C GLY A 174 13.39 9.10 2.56
N GLU A 175 14.55 9.48 3.11
CA GLU A 175 15.86 8.93 2.76
C GLU A 175 16.38 7.98 3.84
N ARG A 176 17.00 6.87 3.43
CA ARG A 176 17.57 5.88 4.34
C ARG A 176 18.80 6.46 5.06
N ARG A 177 18.76 6.43 6.39
CA ARG A 177 19.86 6.83 7.29
C ARG A 177 20.05 5.77 8.37
N ASN A 178 21.30 5.54 8.75
CA ASN A 178 21.61 4.71 9.92
C ASN A 178 21.40 5.55 11.20
N GLU A 179 20.15 5.66 11.63
CA GLU A 179 19.72 6.36 12.84
C GLU A 179 18.82 5.45 13.69
N TYR A 180 18.74 5.70 15.00
CA TYR A 180 17.83 4.95 15.89
C TYR A 180 16.40 5.46 15.70
N ILE A 181 15.49 4.55 15.31
CA ILE A 181 14.07 4.83 15.13
C ILE A 181 13.27 3.71 15.82
N ASP A 182 12.29 4.08 16.64
CA ASP A 182 11.34 3.18 17.32
C ASP A 182 9.91 3.55 16.88
N GLU A 183 9.27 2.68 16.08
CA GLU A 183 7.90 2.83 15.56
C GLU A 183 7.03 1.68 16.12
N LYS A 184 5.78 1.97 16.55
CA LYS A 184 4.90 1.02 17.26
C LYS A 184 3.52 0.91 16.60
#